data_AF-A0A2D9CKU4-F1
#
_entry.id   AF-A0A2D9CKU4-F1
#
_cell.length_a   1.000
_cell.length_b   1.000
_cell.length_c   1.000
_cell.angle_alpha   90.00
_cell.angle_beta   90.00
_cell.angle_gamma   90.00
#
_symmetry.space_group_name_H-M   'P 1'
#
loop_
_entity.id
_entity.type
_entity.pdbx_description
1 polymer ?
#
loop_
_entity_poly.entity_id
_entity_poly.type
_entity_poly.pdbx_seq_one_letter_code
_entity_poly.pdbx_strand_id
1 'polypeptide(L)'
;MAIGASKLNEEKVEIIKKLLNEGNHTHKEIAEFFGVGRTTVTKINLGQRWNPEVKSYIMKSDKLYREFSSNHKPIAINRITIELSNGQRFDL
;
A
#
# COMPACT_ATOMS: atom_id res chain seq x y z
N MET A 1 -21.91 1.75 24.17
CA MET A 1 -20.49 1.73 23.74
C MET A 1 -20.45 1.64 22.22
N ALA A 2 -19.93 2.65 21.53
CA ALA A 2 -19.79 2.60 20.08
C ALA A 2 -18.55 1.77 19.72
N ILE A 3 -18.75 0.47 19.47
CA ILE A 3 -17.71 -0.42 18.98
C ILE A 3 -17.78 -0.33 17.46
N GLY A 4 -16.83 0.37 16.82
CA GLY A 4 -16.71 0.35 15.37
C GLY A 4 -16.63 -1.11 14.90
N ALA A 5 -17.62 -1.55 14.12
CA ALA A 5 -17.83 -2.95 13.78
C ALA A 5 -16.76 -3.48 12.81
N SER A 6 -15.56 -3.74 13.33
CA SER A 6 -14.57 -4.57 12.65
C SER A 6 -15.13 -5.99 12.51
N LYS A 7 -15.10 -6.55 11.30
CA LYS A 7 -15.54 -7.93 11.03
C LYS A 7 -14.80 -8.99 11.87
N LEU A 8 -13.60 -8.62 12.37
CA LEU A 8 -12.74 -9.45 13.23
C LEU A 8 -12.63 -8.86 14.65
N ASN A 9 -12.69 -9.75 15.64
CA ASN A 9 -12.32 -9.53 17.04
C ASN A 9 -11.15 -10.47 17.41
N GLU A 10 -10.61 -10.34 18.62
CA GLU A 10 -9.47 -11.16 19.09
C GLU A 10 -9.77 -12.67 19.01
N GLU A 11 -10.96 -13.09 19.44
CA GLU A 11 -11.38 -14.50 19.42
C GLU A 11 -11.38 -15.09 18.00
N LYS A 12 -11.95 -14.37 17.02
CA LYS A 12 -11.95 -14.79 15.61
C LYS A 12 -10.55 -14.86 15.04
N VAL A 13 -9.69 -13.91 15.41
CA VAL A 13 -8.30 -13.90 14.96
C VAL A 13 -7.53 -15.10 15.52
N GLU A 14 -7.81 -15.49 16.76
CA GLU A 14 -7.20 -16.69 17.35
C GLU A 14 -7.63 -17.97 16.62
N ILE A 15 -8.90 -18.07 16.21
CA ILE A 15 -9.37 -19.17 15.36
C ILE A 15 -8.67 -19.16 14.00
N ILE A 16 -8.52 -17.99 13.37
CA ILE A 16 -7.77 -17.85 12.10
C ILE A 16 -6.33 -18.35 12.26
N LYS A 17 -5.64 -17.99 13.35
CA LYS A 17 -4.27 -18.46 13.63
C LYS A 17 -4.20 -19.98 13.75
N LYS A 18 -5.18 -20.60 14.41
CA LYS A 18 -5.28 -22.08 14.51
C LYS A 18 -5.46 -22.74 13.14
N LEU A 19 -6.41 -22.26 12.35
CA LEU A 19 -6.66 -22.78 10.99
C LEU A 19 -5.45 -22.64 10.07
N LEU A 20 -4.70 -21.53 10.21
CA LEU A 20 -3.44 -21.33 9.48
C LEU A 20 -2.36 -22.32 9.90
N ASN A 21 -2.25 -22.61 11.20
CA ASN A 21 -1.27 -23.57 11.73
C ASN A 21 -1.60 -25.02 11.37
N GLU A 22 -2.90 -25.36 11.30
CA GLU A 22 -3.36 -26.67 10.84
C GLU A 22 -3.03 -26.92 9.36
N GLY A 23 -2.97 -25.87 8.53
CA GLY A 23 -2.58 -25.97 7.11
C GLY A 23 -3.61 -26.65 6.20
N ASN A 24 -4.78 -27.02 6.72
CA ASN A 24 -5.84 -27.73 5.99
C ASN A 24 -6.66 -26.82 5.07
N HIS A 25 -6.59 -25.50 5.25
CA HIS A 25 -7.37 -24.52 4.52
C HIS A 25 -6.48 -23.48 3.86
N THR A 26 -6.83 -23.10 2.64
CA THR A 26 -6.15 -21.99 1.96
C THR A 26 -6.52 -20.65 2.59
N HIS A 27 -5.66 -19.64 2.40
CA HIS A 27 -5.95 -18.29 2.88
C HIS A 27 -7.23 -17.69 2.30
N LYS A 28 -7.70 -18.19 1.13
CA LYS A 28 -8.94 -17.73 0.51
C LYS A 28 -10.16 -18.31 1.24
N GLU A 29 -10.17 -19.61 1.51
CA GLU A 29 -11.25 -20.28 2.25
C GLU A 29 -11.37 -19.72 3.67
N ILE A 30 -10.25 -19.55 4.37
CA ILE A 30 -10.24 -18.91 5.69
C ILE A 30 -10.82 -17.49 5.60
N ALA A 31 -10.48 -16.72 4.56
CA ALA A 31 -11.02 -15.38 4.42
C ALA A 31 -12.55 -15.36 4.19
N GLU A 32 -13.06 -16.33 3.42
CA GLU A 32 -14.48 -16.52 3.16
C GLU A 32 -15.24 -16.89 4.45
N PHE A 33 -14.71 -17.78 5.30
CA PHE A 33 -15.32 -18.14 6.57
C PHE A 33 -15.56 -16.96 7.51
N PHE A 34 -14.68 -15.96 7.48
CA PHE A 34 -14.74 -14.78 8.35
C PHE A 34 -15.22 -13.50 7.64
N GLY A 35 -15.57 -13.57 6.35
CA GLY A 35 -16.08 -12.44 5.56
C GLY A 35 -15.05 -11.31 5.36
N VAL A 36 -13.76 -11.64 5.36
CA VAL A 36 -12.64 -10.70 5.20
C VAL A 36 -11.93 -10.89 3.86
N GLY A 37 -11.06 -9.96 3.48
CA GLY A 37 -10.23 -10.13 2.28
C GLY A 37 -9.06 -11.10 2.55
N ARG A 38 -8.67 -11.90 1.55
CA ARG A 38 -7.48 -12.78 1.60
C ARG A 38 -6.23 -12.08 2.12
N THR A 39 -6.02 -10.83 1.72
CA THR A 39 -4.88 -10.01 2.16
C THR A 39 -4.86 -9.79 3.68
N THR A 40 -6.03 -9.77 4.32
CA THR A 40 -6.15 -9.69 5.78
C THR A 40 -5.60 -10.94 6.43
N VAL A 41 -5.99 -12.12 5.94
CA VAL A 41 -5.50 -13.41 6.43
C VAL A 41 -3.99 -13.53 6.21
N THR A 42 -3.47 -13.14 5.04
CA THR A 42 -2.03 -13.10 4.78
C THR A 42 -1.29 -12.19 5.76
N LYS A 43 -1.81 -11.00 6.07
CA LYS A 43 -1.19 -10.08 7.04
C LYS A 43 -1.19 -10.63 8.47
N ILE A 44 -2.23 -11.40 8.83
CA ILE A 44 -2.28 -12.12 10.12
C ILE A 44 -1.22 -13.23 10.14
N ASN A 45 -1.13 -14.05 9.09
CA ASN A 45 -0.15 -15.12 8.98
C ASN A 45 1.30 -14.61 9.04
N LEU A 46 1.58 -13.48 8.40
CA LEU A 46 2.90 -12.84 8.42
C LEU A 46 3.20 -12.09 9.73
N GLY A 47 2.29 -12.08 10.71
CA GLY A 47 2.45 -11.32 11.95
C GLY A 47 2.49 -9.80 11.76
N GLN A 48 2.07 -9.28 10.61
CA GLN A 48 2.02 -7.84 10.31
C GLN A 48 0.80 -7.16 10.93
N ARG A 49 -0.22 -7.94 11.30
CA ARG A 49 -1.43 -7.50 12.00
C ARG A 49 -1.75 -8.48 13.12
N TRP A 50 -2.37 -7.98 14.19
CA TRP A 50 -2.75 -8.80 15.36
C TRP A 50 -1.58 -9.57 15.99
N ASN A 51 -0.39 -8.95 15.94
CA ASN A 51 0.79 -9.39 16.65
C ASN A 51 1.02 -8.41 17.82
N PRO A 52 0.90 -8.85 19.09
CA PRO A 52 1.07 -7.99 20.25
C PRO A 52 2.52 -7.49 20.42
N GLU A 53 3.50 -8.19 19.86
CA GLU A 53 4.92 -7.82 19.96
C GLU A 53 5.31 -6.77 18.92
N VAL A 54 4.63 -6.75 17.76
CA VAL A 54 4.91 -5.82 16.67
C VAL A 54 3.95 -4.63 16.75
N LYS A 55 4.41 -3.52 17.32
CA LYS A 55 3.66 -2.25 17.31
C LYS A 55 3.59 -1.71 15.88
N SER A 56 2.37 -1.58 15.37
CA SER A 56 2.06 -1.16 13.99
C SER A 56 2.46 0.28 13.67
N TYR A 57 2.66 1.11 14.70
CA TYR A 57 3.17 2.47 14.54
C TYR A 57 4.67 2.51 14.80
N ILE A 58 5.42 2.40 13.71
CA ILE A 58 6.80 2.89 13.66
C ILE A 58 6.69 4.23 12.95
N MET A 59 6.97 5.32 13.66
CA MET A 59 7.14 6.63 13.01
C MET A 59 8.23 6.42 11.97
N LYS A 60 7.90 6.58 10.67
CA LYS A 60 8.92 6.53 9.63
C LYS A 60 9.98 7.54 10.05
N SER A 61 11.21 7.07 10.24
CA SER A 61 12.31 7.97 10.58
C SER A 61 12.36 9.10 9.55
N ASP A 62 12.78 10.27 10.00
CA ASP A 62 12.75 11.55 9.28
C ASP A 62 13.40 11.52 7.87
N LYS A 63 14.13 10.44 7.55
CA LYS A 63 14.90 10.23 6.32
C LYS A 63 14.23 9.32 5.28
N LEU A 64 12.92 9.45 5.09
CA LEU A 64 12.25 8.78 3.97
C LEU A 64 11.25 9.67 3.23
N TYR A 65 11.52 10.98 3.20
CA TYR A 65 11.32 11.67 1.93
C TYR A 65 12.26 10.97 0.95
N ARG A 66 11.71 10.13 0.08
CA ARG A 66 12.35 9.90 -1.21
C ARG A 66 12.58 11.31 -1.72
N GLU A 67 13.82 11.78 -1.75
CA GLU A 67 14.15 12.93 -2.57
C GLU A 67 13.47 12.64 -3.90
N PHE A 68 12.48 13.46 -4.26
CA PHE A 68 11.81 13.31 -5.55
C PHE A 68 12.95 13.21 -6.54
N SER A 69 13.09 12.04 -7.16
CA SER A 69 14.27 11.72 -7.95
C SER A 69 14.53 12.89 -8.88
N SER A 70 15.58 13.65 -8.59
CA SER A 70 16.03 14.81 -9.36
C SER A 70 16.65 14.37 -10.68
N ASN A 71 16.37 13.12 -11.11
CA ASN A 71 16.57 12.63 -12.45
C ASN A 71 15.76 13.40 -13.50
N HIS A 72 14.86 14.30 -13.09
CA HIS A 72 14.40 15.35 -13.98
C HIS A 72 15.52 16.37 -14.20
N LYS A 73 16.40 16.09 -15.16
CA LYS A 73 17.26 17.15 -15.71
C LYS A 73 16.33 18.22 -16.27
N PRO A 74 16.38 19.48 -15.77
CA PRO A 74 15.55 20.54 -16.32
C PRO A 74 15.86 20.66 -17.81
N ILE A 75 14.82 20.67 -18.65
CA ILE A 75 14.98 20.89 -20.08
C ILE A 75 15.41 22.35 -20.25
N ALA A 76 16.65 22.58 -20.69
CA ALA A 76 17.11 23.89 -21.09
C ALA A 76 16.63 24.16 -22.52
N ILE A 77 15.63 25.03 -22.68
CA ILE A 77 15.17 25.48 -23.99
C ILE A 77 16.06 26.65 -24.42
N ASN A 78 16.87 26.45 -25.46
CA ASN A 78 17.79 27.49 -25.95
C ASN A 78 17.16 28.40 -27.01
N ARG A 79 16.16 27.90 -27.76
CA ARG A 79 15.48 28.64 -28.84
C ARG A 79 14.14 27.99 -29.14
N ILE A 80 13.11 28.80 -29.36
CA ILE A 80 11.82 28.33 -29.87
C ILE A 80 11.58 29.01 -31.22
N THR A 81 11.34 28.24 -32.27
CA THR A 81 10.96 28.77 -33.59
C THR A 81 9.53 28.39 -33.91
N ILE A 82 8.71 29.39 -34.26
CA ILE A 82 7.30 29.21 -34.65
C ILE A 82 7.18 29.50 -36.14
N GLU A 83 6.73 28.53 -36.92
CA GLU A 83 6.44 28.68 -38.35
C GLU A 83 4.92 28.71 -38.57
N LEU A 84 4.44 29.80 -39.14
CA LEU A 84 3.04 29.99 -39.48
C LEU A 84 2.74 29.41 -40.87
N SER A 85 1.48 29.07 -41.13
CA SER A 85 1.03 28.52 -42.42
C SER A 85 1.24 29.45 -43.61
N ASN A 86 1.46 30.75 -43.35
CA ASN A 86 1.82 31.75 -44.34
C ASN A 86 3.34 31.83 -44.61
N GLY A 87 4.13 30.90 -44.05
CA GLY A 87 5.58 30.80 -44.24
C GLY A 87 6.42 31.73 -43.36
N GLN A 88 5.79 32.52 -42.48
CA GLN A 88 6.52 33.39 -41.56
C GLN A 88 7.11 32.60 -40.40
N ARG A 89 8.36 32.92 -40.04
CA ARG A 89 9.08 32.31 -38.91
C ARG A 89 9.39 33.35 -37.84
N PHE A 90 9.12 33.00 -36.59
CA PHE A 90 9.43 33.80 -35.42
C PHE A 90 10.34 33.03 -34.48
N ASP A 91 11.38 33.67 -34.00
CA ASP A 91 12.27 33.14 -32.97
C ASP A 91 11.98 33.86 -31.64
N LEU A 92 11.76 33.08 -30.58
CA LEU A 92 11.54 33.55 -29.21
C LEU A 92 12.78 33.34 -28.35
#